data_AF-A0A956TYM5-F1
#
_entry.id   AF-A0A956TYM5-F1
#
_cell.length_a   1.000
_cell.length_b   1.000
_cell.length_c   1.000
_cell.angle_alpha   90.00
_cell.angle_beta   90.00
_cell.angle_gamma   90.00
#
_symmetry.space_group_name_H-M   'P 1'
#
loop_
_entity.id
_entity.type
_entity.pdbx_description
1 polymer ?
#
loop_
_entity_poly.entity_id
_entity_poly.type
_entity_poly.pdbx_seq_one_letter_code
_entity_poly.pdbx_strand_id
1 'polypeptide(L)'
;MIIMAAALLAAGLTPPSHAADIRDRVVKETILDEQIALFCKMKCVGNQSEGTLKTLTLDPIDKNNYAVFGIAALRNRHVLSEYTVYDHTVYVSSHGTLDSRTCKLKVNDAKVDNDYNGIFTSLLRSESDVIGKIFTVPDCRKFIE
;
A
#
# COMPACT_ATOMS: atom_id res chain seq x y z
N MET A 1 -64.08 1.10 6.22
CA MET A 1 -63.10 0.19 5.60
C MET A 1 -61.83 1.01 5.37
N ILE A 2 -60.87 1.02 6.32
CA ILE A 2 -59.65 0.14 6.41
C ILE A 2 -58.87 0.26 5.08
N ILE A 3 -57.65 0.80 4.93
CA ILE A 3 -56.36 0.52 5.61
C ILE A 3 -55.32 1.65 5.34
N MET A 4 -54.64 2.04 6.43
CA MET A 4 -53.21 2.35 6.65
C MET A 4 -52.32 3.05 5.60
N ALA A 5 -51.64 4.06 6.14
CA ALA A 5 -50.26 4.46 5.91
C ALA A 5 -49.34 3.45 5.20
N ALA A 6 -48.61 3.94 4.20
CA ALA A 6 -47.35 3.36 3.75
C ALA A 6 -46.28 4.44 3.73
N ALA A 7 -45.75 4.75 4.91
CA ALA A 7 -44.38 5.21 5.03
C ALA A 7 -43.48 3.99 4.79
N LEU A 8 -42.77 3.95 3.66
CA LEU A 8 -41.69 3.00 3.42
C LEU A 8 -40.43 3.75 2.98
N LEU A 9 -39.62 4.07 3.99
CA LEU A 9 -38.20 3.73 4.06
C LEU A 9 -37.36 4.07 2.82
N ALA A 10 -37.03 5.35 2.66
CA ALA A 10 -35.81 5.79 1.97
C ALA A 10 -34.60 5.76 2.94
N ALA A 11 -34.47 4.71 3.74
CA ALA A 11 -33.31 4.47 4.60
C ALA A 11 -32.39 3.49 3.88
N GLY A 12 -31.25 3.97 3.38
CA GLY A 12 -30.20 3.07 2.90
C GLY A 12 -29.33 3.53 1.72
N LEU A 13 -29.26 4.82 1.40
CA LEU A 13 -28.11 5.32 0.63
C LEU A 13 -26.98 5.60 1.62
N THR A 14 -26.28 4.55 2.06
CA THR A 14 -24.95 4.74 2.64
C THR A 14 -24.10 5.41 1.56
N PRO A 15 -23.43 6.54 1.84
CA PRO A 15 -22.54 7.17 0.88
C PRO A 15 -21.48 6.16 0.42
N PRO A 16 -20.96 6.26 -0.81
CA PRO A 16 -19.77 5.52 -1.17
C PRO A 16 -18.71 5.90 -0.14
N SER A 17 -18.31 4.96 0.69
CA SER A 17 -17.21 5.20 1.58
C SER A 17 -16.00 5.38 0.68
N HIS A 18 -15.51 6.62 0.59
CA HIS A 18 -14.42 6.97 -0.28
C HIS A 18 -13.12 6.33 0.21
N ALA A 19 -12.26 5.94 -0.73
CA ALA A 19 -10.90 5.55 -0.44
C ALA A 19 -10.21 6.61 0.42
N ALA A 20 -9.72 6.22 1.60
CA ALA A 20 -9.01 7.09 2.53
C ALA A 20 -7.51 6.91 2.36
N ASP A 21 -6.78 8.01 2.14
CA ASP A 21 -5.32 8.00 2.22
C ASP A 21 -4.89 8.01 3.69
N ILE A 22 -4.25 6.91 4.10
CA ILE A 22 -3.80 6.68 5.48
C ILE A 22 -2.28 6.74 5.61
N ARG A 23 -1.56 7.12 4.54
CA ARG A 23 -0.09 7.14 4.48
C ARG A 23 0.52 7.82 5.69
N ASP A 24 0.14 9.06 5.97
CA ASP A 24 0.72 9.86 7.05
C ASP A 24 0.52 9.22 8.42
N ARG A 25 -0.66 8.64 8.65
CA ARG A 25 -0.99 7.92 9.90
C ARG A 25 -0.11 6.68 10.04
N VAL A 26 0.05 5.90 8.97
CA VAL A 26 0.90 4.70 8.96
C VAL A 26 2.37 5.03 9.13
N VAL A 27 2.88 6.07 8.47
CA VAL A 27 4.27 6.54 8.62
C VAL A 27 4.53 6.98 10.06
N LYS A 28 3.59 7.70 10.68
CA LYS A 28 3.72 8.19 12.05
C LYS A 28 3.67 7.08 13.10
N GLU A 29 2.85 6.05 12.87
CA GLU A 29 2.51 5.07 13.89
C GLU A 29 3.11 3.68 13.66
N THR A 30 3.86 3.48 12.58
CA THR A 30 4.48 2.20 12.23
C THR A 30 5.88 2.40 11.67
N ILE A 31 6.64 1.30 11.58
CA ILE A 31 7.97 1.26 10.98
C ILE A 31 7.95 0.96 9.47
N LEU A 32 6.79 1.02 8.80
CA LEU A 32 6.68 0.60 7.40
C LEU A 32 7.57 1.44 6.46
N ASP A 33 7.58 2.75 6.64
CA ASP A 33 8.43 3.66 5.84
C ASP A 33 9.92 3.41 6.10
N GLU A 34 10.29 3.16 7.37
CA GLU A 34 11.66 2.80 7.76
C GLU A 34 12.09 1.46 7.15
N GLN A 35 11.20 0.48 7.09
CA GLN A 35 11.44 -0.81 6.43
C GLN A 35 11.63 -0.65 4.93
N ILE A 36 10.84 0.21 4.27
CA ILE A 36 11.03 0.55 2.86
C ILE A 36 12.37 1.25 2.64
N ALA A 37 12.73 2.20 3.50
CA ALA A 37 14.01 2.90 3.45
C ALA A 37 15.18 1.92 3.65
N LEU A 38 15.08 1.00 4.61
CA LEU A 38 16.09 -0.04 4.86
C LEU A 38 16.21 -1.01 3.69
N PHE A 39 15.09 -1.44 3.11
CA PHE A 39 15.08 -2.26 1.90
C PHE A 39 15.82 -1.57 0.76
N CYS A 40 15.57 -0.27 0.53
CA CYS A 40 16.29 0.48 -0.49
C CYS A 40 17.78 0.57 -0.17
N LYS A 41 18.18 0.83 1.08
CA LYS A 41 19.61 0.80 1.47
C LYS A 41 20.31 -0.52 1.14
N MET A 42 19.59 -1.65 1.18
CA MET A 42 20.16 -2.97 0.90
C MET A 42 20.14 -3.35 -0.58
N LYS A 43 19.14 -2.89 -1.34
CA LYS A 43 18.86 -3.39 -2.70
C LYS A 43 18.96 -2.33 -3.79
N CYS A 44 18.80 -1.04 -3.45
CA CYS A 44 18.97 0.06 -4.39
C CYS A 44 20.45 0.24 -4.75
N VAL A 45 20.67 0.75 -5.95
CA VAL A 45 22.00 1.05 -6.50
C VAL A 45 22.24 2.55 -6.43
N GLY A 46 23.48 2.93 -6.09
CA GLY A 46 23.92 4.33 -6.05
C GLY A 46 24.43 4.73 -4.68
N ASN A 47 24.96 5.94 -4.58
CA ASN A 47 25.48 6.50 -3.33
C ASN A 47 24.49 7.48 -2.66
N GLN A 48 23.36 7.76 -3.30
CA GLN A 48 22.25 8.56 -2.76
C GLN A 48 20.92 7.83 -2.99
N SER A 49 20.70 6.73 -2.30
CA SER A 49 19.45 5.95 -2.39
C SER A 49 18.44 6.34 -1.32
N GLU A 50 17.15 6.36 -1.67
CA GLU A 50 16.06 6.69 -0.75
C GLU A 50 14.84 5.80 -1.02
N GLY A 51 14.31 5.19 0.03
CA GLY A 51 13.05 4.43 -0.04
C GLY A 51 11.98 5.13 0.77
N THR A 52 10.78 5.29 0.21
CA THR A 52 9.65 5.95 0.91
C THR A 52 8.30 5.36 0.49
N LEU A 53 7.36 5.31 1.44
CA LEU A 53 5.95 5.09 1.19
C LEU A 53 5.33 6.35 0.57
N LYS A 54 4.97 6.26 -0.71
CA LYS A 54 4.37 7.36 -1.47
C LYS A 54 2.88 7.51 -1.21
N THR A 55 2.16 6.39 -1.18
CA THR A 55 0.71 6.38 -1.02
C THR A 55 0.31 5.09 -0.32
N LEU A 56 -0.70 5.18 0.54
CA LEU A 56 -1.34 4.00 1.10
C LEU A 56 -2.80 4.33 1.35
N THR A 57 -3.67 3.66 0.62
CA THR A 57 -5.12 3.90 0.66
C THR A 57 -5.86 2.68 1.15
N LEU A 58 -6.94 2.93 1.89
CA LEU A 58 -7.94 1.94 2.28
C LEU A 58 -9.29 2.31 1.69
N ASP A 59 -9.91 1.37 1.00
CA ASP A 59 -11.23 1.52 0.41
C ASP A 59 -12.12 0.37 0.88
N PRO A 60 -13.21 0.59 1.63
CA PRO A 60 -14.04 -0.52 2.09
C PRO A 60 -14.75 -1.22 0.93
N ILE A 61 -14.67 -2.54 0.97
CA ILE A 61 -15.39 -3.44 0.06
C ILE A 61 -16.72 -3.82 0.70
N ASP A 62 -16.69 -4.18 1.98
CA ASP A 62 -17.85 -4.51 2.79
C ASP A 62 -17.61 -4.14 4.27
N LYS A 63 -18.51 -4.57 5.16
CA LYS A 63 -18.46 -4.25 6.60
C LYS A 63 -17.11 -4.57 7.27
N ASN A 64 -16.40 -5.61 6.83
CA ASN A 64 -15.18 -6.08 7.47
C ASN A 64 -13.97 -6.13 6.54
N ASN A 65 -14.15 -5.95 5.24
CA ASN A 65 -13.09 -6.08 4.25
C ASN A 65 -12.77 -4.74 3.60
N TYR A 66 -11.48 -4.44 3.50
CA TYR A 66 -10.95 -3.23 2.90
C TYR A 66 -9.96 -3.59 1.79
N ALA A 67 -10.13 -2.99 0.62
CA ALA A 67 -9.11 -2.96 -0.42
C ALA A 67 -7.97 -2.05 0.08
N VAL A 68 -6.76 -2.56 0.00
CA VAL A 68 -5.54 -1.84 0.37
C VAL A 68 -4.72 -1.62 -0.87
N PHE A 69 -4.41 -0.38 -1.19
CA PHE A 69 -3.52 -0.05 -2.29
C PHE A 69 -2.36 0.81 -1.79
N GLY A 70 -1.14 0.30 -1.95
CA GLY A 70 0.08 0.94 -1.50
C GLY A 70 1.09 1.13 -2.63
N ILE A 71 1.81 2.25 -2.61
CA ILE A 71 2.93 2.52 -3.51
C ILE A 71 4.17 2.88 -2.68
N ALA A 72 5.24 2.14 -2.87
CA ALA A 72 6.58 2.51 -2.41
C ALA A 72 7.40 3.06 -3.59
N ALA A 73 8.18 4.11 -3.35
CA ALA A 73 9.16 4.63 -4.28
C ALA A 73 10.57 4.34 -3.77
N LEU A 74 11.40 3.81 -4.67
CA LEU A 74 12.77 3.41 -4.41
C LEU A 74 13.66 4.20 -5.37
N ARG A 75 14.21 5.32 -4.89
CA ARG A 75 15.10 6.20 -5.65
C ARG A 75 16.51 5.64 -5.61
N ASN A 76 17.07 5.49 -6.80
CA ASN A 76 18.42 5.02 -7.10
C ASN A 76 19.14 6.21 -7.76
N ARG A 77 20.04 6.86 -7.03
CA ARG A 77 20.81 7.99 -7.55
C ARG A 77 22.30 7.82 -7.28
N HIS A 78 23.10 8.15 -8.28
CA HIS A 78 24.55 8.16 -8.17
C HIS A 78 25.12 9.51 -8.60
N VAL A 79 25.87 10.14 -7.69
CA VAL A 79 26.50 11.44 -7.89
C VAL A 79 28.02 11.31 -7.78
N LEU A 80 28.74 11.85 -8.75
CA LEU A 80 30.19 11.97 -8.76
C LEU A 80 30.56 13.46 -8.70
N SER A 81 31.02 13.92 -7.54
CA SER A 81 31.26 15.35 -7.29
C SER A 81 29.98 16.16 -7.58
N GLU A 82 29.93 16.93 -8.66
CA GLU A 82 28.74 17.72 -9.04
C GLU A 82 27.89 17.09 -10.16
N TYR A 83 28.32 15.95 -10.71
CA TYR A 83 27.63 15.31 -11.83
C TYR A 83 26.72 14.18 -11.34
N THR A 84 25.44 14.22 -11.73
CA THR A 84 24.53 13.09 -11.53
C THR A 84 24.70 12.11 -12.69
N VAL A 85 25.22 10.92 -12.41
CA VAL A 85 25.43 9.86 -13.41
C VAL A 85 24.09 9.23 -13.78
N TYR A 86 23.25 8.97 -12.78
CA TYR A 86 21.87 8.56 -12.98
C TYR A 86 21.00 8.95 -11.78
N ASP A 87 19.71 9.09 -12.04
CA ASP A 87 18.66 9.34 -11.05
C ASP A 87 17.37 8.66 -11.54
N HIS A 88 17.08 7.48 -10.99
CA HIS A 88 15.94 6.67 -11.38
C HIS A 88 15.12 6.29 -10.16
N THR A 89 13.80 6.33 -10.27
CA THR A 89 12.91 5.88 -9.20
C THR A 89 12.11 4.69 -9.68
N VAL A 90 12.27 3.56 -9.00
CA VAL A 90 11.46 2.36 -9.17
C VAL A 90 10.25 2.49 -8.27
N TYR A 91 9.07 2.16 -8.80
CA TYR A 91 7.83 2.15 -8.03
C TYR A 91 7.36 0.73 -7.84
N VAL A 92 7.11 0.36 -6.59
CA VAL A 92 6.51 -0.94 -6.24
C VAL A 92 5.10 -0.64 -5.76
N SER A 93 4.11 -1.06 -6.52
CA SER A 93 2.71 -1.00 -6.14
C SER A 93 2.22 -2.36 -5.69
N SER A 94 1.34 -2.37 -4.69
CA SER A 94 0.74 -3.58 -4.16
C SER A 94 -0.74 -3.35 -3.90
N HIS A 95 -1.55 -4.33 -4.26
CA HIS A 95 -2.97 -4.36 -3.99
C HIS A 95 -3.29 -5.56 -3.11
N GLY A 96 -4.12 -5.38 -2.09
CA GLY A 96 -4.47 -6.41 -1.14
C GLY A 96 -5.85 -6.25 -0.53
N THR A 97 -6.23 -7.20 0.31
CA THR A 97 -7.47 -7.17 1.08
C THR A 97 -7.16 -7.35 2.56
N LEU A 98 -7.62 -6.41 3.38
CA LEU A 98 -7.51 -6.43 4.83
C LEU A 98 -8.85 -6.83 5.46
N ASP A 99 -8.87 -7.90 6.25
CA ASP A 99 -10.01 -8.22 7.14
C ASP A 99 -9.81 -7.49 8.48
N SER A 100 -10.70 -6.56 8.81
CA SER A 100 -10.64 -5.71 10.01
C SER A 100 -10.91 -6.44 11.33
N ARG A 101 -11.51 -7.63 11.28
CA ARG A 101 -11.78 -8.45 12.47
C ARG A 101 -10.52 -9.18 12.91
N THR A 102 -9.76 -9.69 11.95
CA THR A 102 -8.57 -10.52 12.17
C THR A 102 -7.25 -9.78 11.95
N CYS A 103 -7.30 -8.58 11.37
CA CYS A 103 -6.14 -7.80 10.94
C CYS A 103 -5.17 -8.57 10.04
N LYS A 104 -5.73 -9.43 9.18
CA LYS A 104 -4.97 -10.16 8.17
C LYS A 104 -5.07 -9.44 6.84
N LEU A 105 -3.93 -8.99 6.32
CA LEU A 105 -3.77 -8.43 4.99
C LEU A 105 -3.30 -9.53 4.04
N LYS A 106 -4.14 -9.89 3.07
CA LYS A 106 -3.73 -10.72 1.94
C LYS A 106 -3.27 -9.83 0.79
N VAL A 107 -2.08 -10.05 0.27
CA VAL A 107 -1.63 -9.39 -0.96
C VAL A 107 -2.24 -10.13 -2.15
N ASN A 108 -2.94 -9.42 -3.00
CA ASN A 108 -3.64 -9.96 -4.17
C ASN A 108 -2.85 -9.77 -5.46
N ASP A 109 -2.09 -8.68 -5.56
CA ASP A 109 -1.26 -8.35 -6.71
C ASP A 109 -0.10 -7.44 -6.29
N ALA A 110 1.00 -7.50 -7.02
CA ALA A 110 2.13 -6.60 -6.85
C ALA A 110 2.79 -6.34 -8.20
N LYS A 111 3.09 -5.07 -8.46
CA LYS A 111 3.67 -4.62 -9.72
C LYS A 111 4.87 -3.73 -9.47
N VAL A 112 5.89 -3.88 -10.32
CA VAL A 112 7.03 -2.99 -10.36
C VAL A 112 7.00 -2.18 -11.64
N ASP A 113 7.10 -0.87 -11.50
CA ASP A 113 7.22 0.08 -12.59
C ASP A 113 8.60 0.76 -12.55
N ASN A 114 9.11 1.14 -13.73
CA ASN A 114 10.41 1.79 -13.92
C ASN A 114 11.63 1.00 -13.41
N ASP A 115 11.54 -0.34 -13.37
CA ASP A 115 12.62 -1.23 -12.97
C ASP A 115 13.67 -1.39 -14.07
N TYR A 116 14.64 -0.49 -14.09
CA TYR A 116 15.76 -0.54 -15.02
C TYR A 116 16.61 -1.80 -14.76
N ASN A 117 16.83 -2.61 -15.80
CA ASN A 117 17.50 -3.92 -15.77
C ASN A 117 16.76 -5.06 -15.03
N GLY A 118 15.50 -4.88 -14.62
CA GLY A 118 14.68 -5.97 -14.09
C GLY A 118 15.11 -6.50 -12.71
N ILE A 119 15.87 -5.74 -11.94
CA ILE A 119 16.45 -6.16 -10.65
C ILE A 119 15.33 -6.37 -9.63
N PHE A 120 14.43 -5.39 -9.49
CA PHE A 120 13.35 -5.44 -8.50
C PHE A 120 12.27 -6.47 -8.88
N THR A 121 11.98 -6.60 -10.17
CA THR A 121 11.08 -7.60 -10.74
C THR A 121 11.62 -9.00 -10.50
N SER A 122 12.93 -9.21 -10.68
CA SER A 122 13.58 -10.50 -10.40
C SER A 122 13.58 -10.80 -8.90
N LEU A 123 13.83 -9.80 -8.05
CA LEU A 123 13.76 -9.93 -6.59
C LEU A 123 12.37 -10.34 -6.11
N LEU A 124 11.30 -9.68 -6.59
CA LEU A 124 9.92 -10.05 -6.25
C LEU A 124 9.59 -11.50 -6.66
N ARG A 125 10.13 -11.97 -7.79
CA ARG A 125 9.95 -13.36 -8.25
C ARG A 125 10.78 -14.35 -7.43
N SER A 126 12.00 -14.00 -7.03
CA SER A 126 12.93 -14.92 -6.35
C SER A 126 12.70 -15.05 -4.86
N GLU A 127 12.28 -13.99 -4.17
CA GLU A 127 12.09 -14.01 -2.69
C GLU A 127 10.69 -14.50 -2.27
N SER A 128 10.10 -15.37 -3.09
CA SER A 128 8.76 -15.93 -3.00
C SER A 128 7.67 -14.88 -3.25
N ASP A 129 6.89 -15.14 -4.29
CA ASP A 129 5.75 -14.36 -4.74
C ASP A 129 5.00 -13.73 -3.55
N VAL A 130 5.10 -12.42 -3.41
CA VAL A 130 4.41 -11.69 -2.34
C VAL A 130 2.90 -11.82 -2.53
N ILE A 131 2.48 -12.06 -3.78
CA ILE A 131 1.11 -12.36 -4.16
C ILE A 131 0.64 -13.64 -3.47
N GLY A 132 -0.53 -13.54 -2.83
CA GLY A 132 -1.15 -14.62 -2.06
C GLY A 132 -0.67 -14.73 -0.62
N LYS A 133 0.43 -14.06 -0.23
CA LYS A 133 0.88 -14.05 1.17
C LYS A 133 -0.07 -13.29 2.06
N ILE A 134 -0.16 -13.75 3.32
CA ILE A 134 -0.98 -13.14 4.36
C ILE A 134 -0.06 -12.59 5.44
N PHE A 135 -0.23 -11.32 5.75
CA PHE A 135 0.50 -10.60 6.79
C PHE A 135 -0.45 -10.22 7.92
N THR A 136 0.00 -10.35 9.16
CA THR A 136 -0.70 -9.76 10.30
C THR A 136 -0.31 -8.29 10.40
N VAL A 137 -1.30 -7.39 10.38
CA VAL A 137 -1.10 -5.94 10.56
C VAL A 137 -1.43 -5.59 12.01
N PRO A 138 -0.45 -5.25 12.85
CA PRO A 138 -0.72 -4.88 14.24
C PRO A 138 -1.70 -3.71 14.34
N ASP A 139 -2.72 -3.87 15.18
CA ASP A 139 -3.72 -2.85 15.49
C ASP A 139 -4.40 -2.21 14.28
N CYS A 140 -4.66 -2.98 13.21
CA CYS A 140 -5.14 -2.47 11.94
C CYS A 140 -6.39 -1.57 12.00
N ARG A 141 -7.25 -1.75 13.02
CA ARG A 141 -8.48 -0.97 13.21
C ARG A 141 -8.25 0.53 13.38
N LYS A 142 -7.12 0.94 13.96
CA LYS A 142 -6.78 2.36 14.16
C LYS A 142 -6.56 3.13 12.85
N PHE A 143 -6.40 2.41 11.73
CA PHE A 143 -6.27 2.99 10.40
C PHE A 143 -7.58 2.98 9.61
N ILE A 144 -8.61 2.31 10.13
CA ILE A 144 -9.92 2.13 9.51
C ILE A 144 -10.94 3.09 10.14
N GLU A 145 -10.88 3.25 11.47
CA GLU A 145 -11.72 4.15 12.28
C GLU A 145 -11.20 5.60 12.25
#